data_AF-A0A3C1V152-F1
#
_entry.id   AF-A0A3C1V152-F1
#
_cell.length_a   1.000
_cell.length_b   1.000
_cell.length_c   1.000
_cell.angle_alpha   90.00
_cell.angle_beta   90.00
_cell.angle_gamma   90.00
#
_symmetry.space_group_name_H-M   'P 1'
#
loop_
_entity.id
_entity.type
_entity.pdbx_description
1 polymer ?
#
loop_
_entity_poly.entity_id
_entity_poly.type
_entity_poly.pdbx_seq_one_letter_code
_entity_poly.pdbx_strand_id
1 'polypeptide(L)' 'SAITCSDATPADIRSIQGAVSVPATFDRVAEICFGDNEITLRSESGQLVTVPLNYKFVLGEGLQP' A
#
# COMPACT_ATOMS: atom_id res chain seq x y z
N SER A 1 -4.37 -15.48 3.99
CA SER A 1 -4.24 -16.35 2.81
C SER A 1 -3.45 -15.59 1.76
N ALA A 2 -2.39 -16.17 1.19
CA ALA A 2 -1.62 -15.55 0.11
C ALA A 2 -2.32 -15.81 -1.24
N ILE A 3 -2.22 -14.85 -2.16
CA ILE A 3 -2.70 -15.00 -3.54
C ILE A 3 -1.48 -15.38 -4.39
N THR A 4 -1.61 -16.40 -5.23
CA THR A 4 -0.54 -16.78 -6.16
C THR A 4 -0.69 -15.98 -7.45
N CYS A 5 0.26 -15.09 -7.71
CA CYS A 5 0.32 -14.30 -8.94
C CYS A 5 1.33 -14.93 -9.92
N SER A 6 1.00 -14.94 -11.21
CA SER A 6 1.86 -15.44 -12.30
C SER A 6 1.73 -14.52 -13.51
N ASP A 7 2.84 -14.25 -14.20
CA ASP A 7 2.83 -13.47 -15.44
C ASP A 7 2.12 -14.20 -16.59
N ALA A 8 2.12 -15.54 -16.56
CA ALA A 8 1.44 -16.36 -17.58
C ALA A 8 -0.10 -16.33 -17.42
N THR A 9 -0.58 -16.13 -16.19
CA THR A 9 -2.00 -15.99 -15.87
C THR A 9 -2.17 -14.90 -14.80
N PRO A 10 -2.26 -13.62 -15.20
CA PRO A 10 -2.38 -12.53 -14.25
C PRO A 10 -3.61 -12.73 -13.37
N ALA A 11 -3.41 -12.70 -12.05
CA ALA A 11 -4.53 -12.78 -11.11
C ALA A 11 -5.37 -11.49 -11.22
N ASP A 12 -6.67 -11.63 -11.47
CA ASP A 12 -7.61 -10.50 -11.48
C ASP A 12 -7.88 -10.05 -10.04
N ILE A 13 -7.09 -9.10 -9.54
CA ILE A 13 -7.26 -8.53 -8.20
C ILE A 13 -8.09 -7.26 -8.31
N ARG A 14 -9.35 -7.35 -7.88
CA ARG A 14 -10.31 -6.24 -7.97
C ARG A 14 -10.27 -5.26 -6.80
N SER A 15 -9.72 -5.70 -5.66
CA SER A 15 -9.57 -4.84 -4.48
C SER A 15 -8.49 -5.38 -3.54
N ILE A 16 -7.63 -4.50 -3.04
CA ILE A 16 -6.70 -4.78 -1.94
C ILE A 16 -7.04 -3.79 -0.82
N GLN A 17 -7.15 -4.30 0.41
CA GLN A 17 -7.28 -3.48 1.61
C GLN A 17 -6.01 -3.63 2.44
N GLY A 18 -5.43 -2.51 2.83
CA GLY A 18 -4.24 -2.45 3.67
C GLY A 18 -4.39 -1.39 4.75
N ALA A 19 -3.63 -1.54 5.84
CA ALA A 19 -3.50 -0.54 6.89
C ALA A 19 -2.05 -0.07 6.93
N VAL A 20 -1.85 1.24 7.03
CA VAL A 20 -0.53 1.85 7.16
C VAL A 20 -0.46 2.65 8.45
N SER A 21 0.70 2.62 9.11
CA SER A 21 0.92 3.45 10.30
C SER A 21 1.21 4.88 9.86
N VAL A 22 0.50 5.83 10.46
CA VAL A 22 0.73 7.27 10.27
C VAL A 22 1.05 7.91 11.63
N PRO A 23 1.76 9.04 11.67
CA PRO A 23 2.00 9.78 12.90
C PRO A 23 0.69 10.10 13.63
N ALA A 24 0.72 10.16 14.96
CA ALA A 24 -0.48 10.48 15.75
C ALA A 24 -1.07 11.87 15.45
N THR A 25 -0.27 12.78 14.88
CA THR A 25 -0.69 14.11 14.43
C THR A 25 -1.37 14.10 13.06
N PHE A 26 -1.35 12.98 12.35
CA PHE A 26 -1.90 12.87 11.03
C PHE A 26 -3.42 12.81 11.11
N ASP A 27 -4.07 13.87 10.62
CA ASP A 27 -5.52 13.99 10.60
C ASP A 27 -6.12 13.26 9.39
N ARG A 28 -7.24 13.75 8.85
CA ARG A 28 -7.93 13.05 7.76
C ARG A 28 -7.10 13.08 6.48
N VAL A 29 -7.08 11.96 5.77
CA VAL A 29 -6.50 11.88 4.42
C VAL A 29 -7.35 12.74 3.48
N ALA A 30 -6.74 13.74 2.86
CA ALA A 30 -7.34 14.55 1.82
C ALA A 30 -7.04 13.98 0.43
N GLU A 31 -5.85 13.41 0.24
CA GLU A 31 -5.38 12.92 -1.06
C GLU A 31 -4.42 11.74 -0.92
N ILE A 32 -4.45 10.85 -1.91
CA ILE A 32 -3.54 9.71 -2.04
C ILE A 32 -2.85 9.81 -3.39
N CYS A 33 -1.52 9.90 -3.37
CA CYS A 33 -0.69 9.88 -4.56
C CYS A 33 0.02 8.53 -4.67
N PHE A 34 -0.06 7.90 -5.84
CA PHE A 34 0.63 6.64 -6.12
C PHE A 34 1.96 6.93 -6.82
N GLY A 35 3.05 6.43 -6.23
CA GLY A 35 4.41 6.51 -6.77
C GLY A 35 4.93 5.14 -7.20
N ASP A 36 6.22 5.09 -7.51
CA ASP A 36 6.89 3.81 -7.81
C ASP A 36 7.15 3.03 -6.51
N ASN A 37 6.38 1.96 -6.29
CA ASN A 37 6.42 1.13 -5.07
C ASN A 37 6.16 1.89 -3.76
N GLU A 38 5.38 2.97 -3.80
CA GLU A 38 5.02 3.75 -2.64
C GLU A 38 3.66 4.44 -2.81
N ILE A 39 3.07 4.80 -1.68
CA ILE A 39 1.96 5.74 -1.63
C ILE A 39 2.35 6.92 -0.78
N THR A 40 1.93 8.11 -1.18
CA THR A 40 2.01 9.32 -0.35
C THR A 40 0.62 9.76 0.04
N LEU A 41 0.38 9.82 1.34
CA LEU A 41 -0.84 10.35 1.92
C LEU A 41 -0.65 11.82 2.25
N ARG A 42 -1.56 12.67 1.76
CA ARG A 42 -1.64 14.07 2.19
C ARG A 42 -2.85 14.25 3.09
N SER A 43 -2.62 14.85 4.25
CA SER A 43 -3.66 15.13 5.22
C SER A 43 -4.37 16.46 4.93
N GLU A 44 -5.56 16.68 5.50
CA GLU A 44 -6.30 17.94 5.38
C GLU A 44 -5.52 19.13 5.95
N SER A 45 -4.78 18.92 7.04
CA SER A 45 -3.85 19.92 7.60
C SER A 45 -2.56 20.11 6.77
N GLY A 46 -2.36 19.32 5.71
CA GLY A 46 -1.23 19.43 4.78
C GLY A 46 -0.01 18.58 5.15
N GLN A 47 -0.09 17.72 6.17
CA GLN A 47 1.00 16.79 6.47
C GLN A 47 1.13 15.73 5.36
N LEU A 48 2.37 15.29 5.11
CA LEU A 48 2.69 14.27 4.13
C LEU A 48 3.32 13.05 4.81
N VAL A 49 2.84 11.87 4.46
CA VAL A 49 3.43 10.59 4.88
C VAL A 49 3.59 9.71 3.65
N THR A 50 4.83 9.32 3.38
CA THR A 50 5.15 8.36 2.31
C THR A 50 5.34 6.99 2.94
N VAL A 51 4.64 5.99 2.41
CA VAL A 51 4.67 4.62 2.88
C VAL A 51 5.12 3.73 1.74
N PRO A 52 6.16 2.89 1.92
CA PRO A 52 6.55 1.93 0.91
C PRO A 52 5.44 0.90 0.71
N LEU A 53 5.08 0.66 -0.54
CA LEU A 53 4.11 -0.34 -0.94
C LEU A 53 4.84 -1.60 -1.37
N ASN A 54 5.05 -2.51 -0.42
CA ASN A 54 5.78 -3.74 -0.68
C ASN A 54 4.88 -4.79 -1.35
N TYR A 55 4.61 -4.65 -2.65
CA TYR A 55 3.75 -5.58 -3.41
C TYR A 55 4.16 -7.06 -3.31
N LYS A 56 5.35 -7.39 -2.79
CA LYS A 56 5.76 -8.77 -2.50
C LYS A 56 4.82 -9.49 -1.53
N PHE A 57 4.11 -8.79 -0.64
CA PHE A 57 3.06 -9.42 0.17
C PHE A 57 1.89 -9.94 -0.68
N VAL A 58 1.60 -9.29 -1.82
CA VAL A 58 0.61 -9.72 -2.82
C VAL A 58 1.11 -10.95 -3.57
N LEU A 59 2.42 -10.99 -3.86
CA LEU A 59 3.08 -12.10 -4.55
C LEU A 59 3.42 -13.30 -3.65
N GLY A 60 3.26 -13.17 -2.33
CA GLY A 60 3.62 -14.21 -1.36
C GLY A 60 5.13 -14.44 -1.19
N GLU A 61 5.98 -13.56 -1.73
CA GLU A 61 7.43 -13.71 -1.60
C GLU A 61 7.96 -12.99 -0.34
N GLY A 62 8.22 -13.78 0.71
CA GLY A 62 9.24 -13.45 1.70
C GLY A 62 8.87 -12.46 2.81
N LEU A 63 7.71 -12.62 3.44
CA LEU A 63 7.55 -12.17 4.83
C LEU A 63 8.03 -13.29 5.77
N GLN A 64 9.29 -13.24 6.19
CA GLN A 64 9.66 -13.89 7.45
C GLN A 64 9.12 -13.05 8.62
N PRO A 65 8.65 -13.71 9.70
CA PRO A 65 7.94 -13.08 10.80
C PRO A 65 8.77 -12.02 11.54
#